data_AF-A0A2E0R8W8-F1
#
_entry.id   AF-A0A2E0R8W8-F1
#
_cell.length_a   1.000
_cell.length_b   1.000
_cell.length_c   1.000
_cell.angle_alpha   90.00
_cell.angle_beta   90.00
_cell.angle_gamma   90.00
#
_symmetry.space_group_name_H-M   'P 1'
#
loop_
_entity.id
_entity.type
_entity.pdbx_description
1 polymer ?
#
loop_
_entity_poly.entity_id
_entity_poly.type
_entity_poly.pdbx_seq_one_letter_code
_entity_poly.pdbx_strand_id
1 'polypeptide(L)'
;MNDDSAGAVEAEAPAEATEEVNTETASRPEYVPEKYWNAERGETDIEKLSKGYNEIASAFGKKNEDLEAEITKKLETNRRKDVPETAADYVFEPNPELIPEGAKFEMDKENAQLKEFGELAHEIGLSPEQYNKVVSLYVANEMAMMPDKKAEAAKLGENAQARIERVDMWSKANLSENAYTAVVGQATSGEFIMAMEELIDKTSGATLDGGDEKKQGALTLEELQTMQKDPRYRDPRHREDAYVKRVEAGFAALTQ
;
A
#
# COMPACT_ATOMS: atom_id res chain seq x y z
N MET A 1 -25.97 76.26 80.00
CA MET A 1 -26.71 75.16 79.35
C MET A 1 -25.82 74.61 78.27
N ASN A 2 -25.43 73.35 78.47
CA ASN A 2 -24.78 72.39 77.57
C ASN A 2 -23.36 72.78 77.09
N ASP A 3 -22.26 72.19 77.58
CA ASP A 3 -21.85 70.76 77.65
C ASP A 3 -21.18 70.28 76.35
N ASP A 4 -20.19 69.40 76.53
CA ASP A 4 -19.27 68.71 75.62
C ASP A 4 -18.14 69.53 74.95
N SER A 5 -16.92 69.60 75.51
CA SER A 5 -15.91 68.55 75.81
C SER A 5 -15.15 68.06 74.56
N ALA A 6 -13.95 68.61 74.37
CA ALA A 6 -12.89 68.03 73.56
C ALA A 6 -11.72 67.72 74.50
N GLY A 7 -11.72 66.51 75.06
CA GLY A 7 -10.62 65.98 75.85
C GLY A 7 -9.50 65.50 74.94
N ALA A 8 -8.32 66.10 75.08
CA ALA A 8 -7.08 65.63 74.48
C ALA A 8 -6.68 64.30 75.14
N VAL A 9 -6.46 63.25 74.35
CA VAL A 9 -5.94 61.97 74.82
C VAL A 9 -4.50 61.82 74.33
N GLU A 10 -3.63 61.66 75.32
CA GLU A 10 -2.18 61.55 75.28
C GLU A 10 -1.76 60.26 74.57
N ALA A 11 -0.77 60.36 73.68
CA ALA A 11 -0.26 59.24 72.89
C ALA A 11 0.74 58.41 73.72
N GLU A 12 0.27 57.28 74.27
CA GLU A 12 1.14 56.24 74.83
C GLU A 12 1.79 55.41 73.71
N ALA A 13 3.12 55.33 73.76
CA ALA A 13 3.93 54.44 72.93
C ALA A 13 3.69 52.97 73.34
N PRO A 14 3.61 52.01 72.40
CA PRO A 14 3.46 50.61 72.77
C PRO A 14 4.80 50.09 73.30
N ALA A 15 4.72 49.52 74.50
CA ALA A 15 5.80 48.87 75.21
C ALA A 15 6.41 47.74 74.37
N GLU A 16 7.74 47.77 74.27
CA GLU A 16 8.60 46.72 73.77
C GLU A 16 8.44 45.49 74.68
N ALA A 17 7.65 44.51 74.23
CA ALA A 17 7.60 43.21 74.87
C ALA A 17 8.88 42.46 74.49
N THR A 18 9.91 42.59 75.32
CA THR A 18 11.03 41.64 75.38
C THR A 18 10.46 40.26 75.66
N GLU A 19 10.36 39.42 74.62
CA GLU A 19 10.20 37.98 74.76
C GLU A 19 11.41 37.44 75.52
N GLU A 20 11.15 36.92 76.72
CA GLU A 20 12.10 36.13 77.49
C GLU A 20 12.45 34.89 76.68
N VAL A 21 13.66 34.87 76.12
CA VAL A 21 14.26 33.67 75.53
C VAL A 21 14.55 32.69 76.68
N ASN A 22 13.60 31.81 76.93
CA ASN A 22 13.81 30.62 77.77
C ASN A 22 14.77 29.68 77.04
N THR A 23 16.05 29.70 77.39
CA THR A 23 17.04 28.74 76.92
C THR A 23 16.90 27.41 77.66
N GLU A 24 15.77 26.71 77.48
CA GLU A 24 15.78 25.25 77.54
C GLU A 24 16.46 24.78 76.25
N THR A 25 17.51 23.97 76.37
CA THR A 25 18.20 23.34 75.23
C THR A 25 17.17 22.79 74.24
N ALA A 26 16.94 23.50 73.14
CA ALA A 26 15.97 23.14 72.13
C ALA A 26 16.33 21.76 71.59
N SER A 27 15.54 20.76 71.97
CA SER A 27 15.72 19.40 71.46
C SER A 27 15.10 19.31 70.07
N ARG A 28 15.77 18.60 69.15
CA ARG A 28 15.31 18.46 67.76
C ARG A 28 13.90 17.83 67.75
N PRO A 29 12.90 18.46 67.12
CA PRO A 29 11.59 17.85 66.96
C PRO A 29 11.67 16.55 66.13
N GLU A 30 10.85 15.55 66.46
CA GLU A 30 10.87 14.24 65.78
C GLU A 30 10.60 14.31 64.27
N TYR A 31 9.77 15.26 63.83
CA TYR A 31 9.44 15.45 62.41
C TYR A 31 10.55 16.13 61.60
N VAL A 32 11.60 16.64 62.25
CA VAL A 32 12.76 17.26 61.58
C VAL A 32 13.88 16.23 61.51
N PRO A 33 14.22 15.72 60.30
CA PRO A 33 15.38 14.86 60.11
C PRO A 33 16.66 15.52 60.62
N GLU A 34 17.56 14.72 61.17
CA GLU A 34 18.86 15.19 61.70
C GLU A 34 19.63 16.08 60.73
N LYS A 35 19.62 15.70 59.44
CA LYS A 35 20.29 16.44 58.35
C LYS A 35 19.80 17.88 58.15
N TYR A 36 18.63 18.24 58.68
CA TYR A 36 18.01 19.55 58.58
C TYR A 36 17.95 20.28 59.93
N TRP A 37 18.58 19.76 60.97
CA TRP A 37 18.65 20.40 62.28
C TRP A 37 19.95 21.18 62.44
N ASN A 38 19.88 22.41 62.94
CA ASN A 38 21.06 23.18 63.34
C ASN A 38 21.22 23.10 64.87
N ALA A 39 22.12 22.23 65.33
CA ALA A 39 22.36 22.02 66.76
C ALA A 39 23.01 23.22 67.47
N GLU A 40 23.70 24.11 66.73
CA GLU A 40 24.32 25.32 67.28
C GLU A 40 23.30 26.44 67.52
N ARG A 41 22.30 26.54 66.63
CA ARG A 41 21.24 27.56 66.70
C ARG A 41 19.95 27.06 67.35
N GLY A 42 19.85 25.77 67.65
CA GLY A 42 18.67 25.16 68.27
C GLY A 42 17.42 25.24 67.39
N GLU A 43 17.58 25.30 66.07
CA GLU A 43 16.49 25.52 65.12
C GLU A 43 16.63 24.70 63.84
N THR A 44 15.56 24.65 63.05
CA THR A 44 15.57 23.97 61.74
C THR A 44 16.36 24.78 60.73
N ASP A 45 17.27 24.12 60.02
CA ASP A 45 18.03 24.69 58.92
C ASP A 45 17.14 24.76 57.66
N ILE A 46 16.43 25.88 57.51
CA ILE A 46 15.47 26.12 56.42
C ILE A 46 16.16 26.08 55.05
N GLU A 47 17.42 26.52 54.94
CA GLU A 47 18.17 26.47 53.69
C GLU A 47 18.47 25.03 53.27
N LYS A 48 18.94 24.18 54.19
CA LYS A 48 19.16 22.76 53.89
C LYS A 48 17.85 22.03 53.59
N LEU A 49 16.76 22.37 54.29
CA LEU A 49 15.44 21.80 54.01
C LEU A 49 14.95 22.17 52.60
N SER A 50 15.07 23.44 52.21
CA SER A 50 14.72 23.92 50.87
C SER A 50 15.56 23.24 49.78
N LYS A 51 16.88 23.10 49.99
CA LYS A 51 17.75 22.33 49.09
C LYS A 51 17.28 20.87 48.96
N GLY A 52 16.96 20.21 50.06
CA GLY A 52 16.44 18.84 50.07
C GLY A 52 15.13 18.67 49.33
N TYR A 53 14.19 19.62 49.47
CA TYR A 53 12.94 19.61 48.71
C TYR A 53 13.20 19.77 47.21
N ASN A 54 14.06 20.71 46.82
CA ASN A 54 14.43 20.92 45.41
C ASN A 54 15.14 19.70 44.81
N GLU A 55 16.00 19.04 45.58
CA GLU A 55 16.64 17.77 45.19
C GLU A 55 15.61 16.66 44.96
N ILE A 56 14.59 16.53 45.83
CA ILE A 56 13.51 15.55 45.67
C ILE A 56 12.65 15.88 44.45
N ALA A 57 12.26 17.15 44.27
CA ALA A 57 11.49 17.58 43.12
C ALA A 57 12.25 17.31 41.81
N SER A 58 13.56 17.59 41.79
CA SER A 58 14.44 17.27 40.66
C SER A 58 14.58 15.75 40.45
N ALA A 59 14.80 14.98 41.51
CA ALA A 59 14.92 13.53 41.43
C ALA A 59 13.62 12.85 40.99
N PHE A 60 12.46 13.39 41.38
CA PHE A 60 11.15 12.92 40.93
C PHE A 60 10.93 13.22 39.45
N GLY A 61 11.27 14.43 39.00
CA GLY A 61 11.25 14.79 37.58
C GLY A 61 12.11 13.86 36.72
N LYS A 62 13.37 13.64 37.13
CA LYS A 62 14.28 12.69 36.47
C LYS A 62 13.72 11.27 36.42
N LYS A 63 13.17 10.77 37.53
CA LYS A 63 12.55 9.43 37.56
C LYS A 63 11.38 9.30 36.59
N ASN A 64 10.58 10.35 36.39
CA ASN A 64 9.49 10.33 35.42
C ASN A 64 10.04 10.29 33.99
N GLU A 65 11.00 11.15 33.65
CA GLU A 65 11.66 11.14 32.34
C GLU A 65 12.35 9.79 32.06
N ASP A 66 13.06 9.23 33.04
CA ASP A 66 13.72 7.92 32.94
C ASP A 66 12.68 6.80 32.73
N LEU A 67 11.55 6.85 33.43
CA LEU A 67 10.46 5.87 33.29
C LEU A 67 9.79 5.99 31.92
N GLU A 68 9.52 7.20 31.44
CA GLU A 68 8.96 7.44 30.11
C GLU A 68 9.90 6.93 29.02
N ALA A 69 11.21 7.18 29.17
CA ALA A 69 12.23 6.66 28.26
C ALA A 69 12.28 5.12 28.28
N GLU A 70 12.20 4.50 29.47
CA GLU A 70 12.18 3.04 29.61
C GLU A 70 10.92 2.43 29.00
N ILE A 71 9.74 3.02 29.24
CA ILE A 71 8.47 2.56 28.67
C ILE A 71 8.52 2.67 27.15
N THR A 72 8.92 3.83 26.61
CA THR A 72 9.03 4.05 25.16
C THR A 72 9.99 3.04 24.52
N LYS A 73 11.15 2.82 25.13
CA LYS A 73 12.12 1.83 24.67
C LYS A 73 11.57 0.41 24.68
N LYS A 74 10.88 0.00 25.75
CA LYS A 74 10.23 -1.33 25.84
C LYS A 74 9.13 -1.47 24.80
N LEU A 75 8.34 -0.41 24.59
CA LEU A 75 7.24 -0.42 23.63
C LEU A 75 7.78 -0.57 22.20
N GLU A 76 8.80 0.20 21.81
CA GLU A 76 9.47 0.06 20.51
C GLU A 76 10.15 -1.30 20.34
N THR A 77 10.83 -1.80 21.38
CA THR A 77 11.44 -3.13 21.35
C THR A 77 10.40 -4.23 21.13
N ASN A 78 9.28 -4.16 21.85
CA ASN A 78 8.20 -5.13 21.72
C ASN A 78 7.50 -5.02 20.36
N ARG A 79 7.25 -3.80 19.90
CA ARG A 79 6.61 -3.51 18.60
C ARG A 79 7.44 -4.02 17.43
N ARG A 80 8.78 -3.89 17.53
CA ARG A 80 9.73 -4.31 16.50
C ARG A 80 10.25 -5.74 16.67
N LYS A 81 9.81 -6.47 17.69
CA LYS A 81 10.30 -7.82 18.01
C LYS A 81 10.13 -8.81 16.86
N ASP A 82 9.00 -8.72 16.19
CA ASP A 82 8.61 -9.65 15.12
C ASP A 82 8.74 -9.00 13.73
N VAL A 83 9.36 -7.82 13.63
CA VAL A 83 9.60 -7.13 12.35
C VAL A 83 10.78 -7.80 11.64
N PRO A 84 10.67 -8.10 10.33
CA PRO A 84 11.78 -8.67 9.57
C PRO A 84 13.04 -7.78 9.59
N GLU A 85 14.21 -8.38 9.43
CA GLU A 85 15.48 -7.64 9.45
C GLU A 85 15.53 -6.56 8.35
N THR A 86 15.06 -6.90 7.15
CA THR A 86 14.97 -5.96 6.03
C THR A 86 13.57 -5.91 5.43
N ALA A 87 13.25 -4.82 4.72
CA ALA A 87 12.00 -4.69 3.97
C ALA A 87 11.82 -5.78 2.90
N ALA A 88 12.91 -6.34 2.38
CA ALA A 88 12.86 -7.39 1.36
C ALA A 88 12.49 -8.77 1.93
N ASP A 89 12.54 -8.93 3.26
CA ASP A 89 12.25 -10.21 3.93
C ASP A 89 10.75 -10.42 4.19
N TYR A 90 9.90 -9.44 3.87
CA TYR A 90 8.46 -9.66 3.88
C TYR A 90 8.05 -10.62 2.77
N VAL A 91 7.46 -11.74 3.17
CA VAL A 91 6.90 -12.74 2.26
C VAL A 91 5.38 -12.70 2.37
N PHE A 92 4.71 -12.55 1.22
CA PHE A 92 3.28 -12.77 1.14
C PHE A 92 2.99 -14.26 0.96
N GLU A 93 2.23 -14.80 1.89
CA GLU A 93 1.67 -16.14 1.85
C GLU A 93 0.16 -16.01 1.62
N PRO A 94 -0.32 -16.22 0.37
CA PRO A 94 -1.73 -16.07 0.08
C PRO A 94 -2.56 -17.08 0.87
N ASN A 95 -3.70 -16.62 1.41
CA ASN A 95 -4.71 -17.55 1.92
C ASN A 95 -5.18 -18.44 0.75
N PRO A 96 -5.11 -19.79 0.85
CA PRO A 96 -5.58 -20.69 -0.20
C PRO A 96 -7.02 -20.46 -0.63
N GLU A 97 -7.88 -19.96 0.27
CA GLU A 97 -9.29 -19.62 -0.03
C GLU A 97 -9.43 -18.47 -1.02
N LEU A 98 -8.43 -17.60 -1.13
CA LEU A 98 -8.41 -16.48 -2.09
C LEU A 98 -8.00 -16.89 -3.50
N ILE A 99 -7.51 -18.12 -3.68
CA ILE A 99 -7.04 -18.63 -4.96
C ILE A 99 -8.17 -19.46 -5.59
N PRO A 100 -8.78 -19.03 -6.71
CA PRO A 100 -9.81 -19.79 -7.39
C PRO A 100 -9.31 -21.16 -7.80
N GLU A 101 -10.21 -22.14 -7.79
CA GLU A 101 -9.90 -23.52 -8.15
C GLU A 101 -9.28 -23.60 -9.57
N GLY A 102 -8.06 -24.14 -9.65
CA GLY A 102 -7.29 -24.24 -10.90
C GLY A 102 -6.48 -22.99 -11.28
N ALA A 103 -6.58 -21.88 -10.52
CA ALA A 103 -5.70 -20.73 -10.68
C ALA A 103 -4.37 -20.95 -9.96
N LYS A 104 -3.27 -20.49 -10.57
CA LYS A 104 -1.99 -20.34 -9.89
C LYS A 104 -1.88 -18.90 -9.42
N PHE A 105 -1.68 -18.70 -8.12
CA PHE A 105 -1.27 -17.41 -7.61
C PHE A 105 0.25 -17.31 -7.74
N GLU A 106 0.71 -16.40 -8.60
CA GLU A 106 2.11 -16.02 -8.69
C GLU A 106 2.22 -14.55 -8.26
N MET A 107 2.88 -14.32 -7.15
CA MET A 107 3.19 -12.96 -6.72
C MET A 107 4.27 -12.41 -7.66
N ASP A 108 3.95 -11.31 -8.34
CA ASP A 108 4.95 -10.54 -9.06
C ASP A 108 5.87 -9.84 -8.06
N LYS A 109 7.09 -10.35 -7.92
CA LYS A 109 8.12 -9.80 -7.03
C LYS A 109 8.64 -8.44 -7.52
N GLU A 110 8.39 -8.09 -8.77
CA GLU A 110 8.75 -6.79 -9.34
C GLU A 110 7.63 -5.75 -9.22
N ASN A 111 6.47 -6.12 -8.65
CA ASN A 111 5.37 -5.20 -8.42
C ASN A 111 5.82 -4.03 -7.53
N ALA A 112 5.77 -2.82 -8.08
CA ALA A 112 6.23 -1.60 -7.41
C ALA A 112 5.46 -1.32 -6.11
N GLN A 113 4.13 -1.55 -6.09
CA GLN A 113 3.31 -1.31 -4.91
C GLN A 113 3.66 -2.26 -3.76
N LEU A 114 3.99 -3.53 -4.04
CA LEU A 114 4.42 -4.48 -3.02
C LEU A 114 5.80 -4.13 -2.45
N LYS A 115 6.72 -3.64 -3.28
CA LYS A 115 8.03 -3.14 -2.82
C LYS A 115 7.87 -1.93 -1.91
N GLU A 116 7.13 -0.91 -2.35
CA GLU A 116 6.83 0.28 -1.55
C GLU A 116 6.10 -0.08 -0.26
N PHE A 117 5.17 -1.04 -0.30
CA PHE A 117 4.49 -1.50 0.90
C PHE A 117 5.42 -2.26 1.85
N GLY A 118 6.36 -3.07 1.34
CA GLY A 118 7.39 -3.72 2.15
C GLY A 118 8.31 -2.72 2.86
N GLU A 119 8.70 -1.65 2.16
CA GLU A 119 9.48 -0.54 2.73
C GLU A 119 8.70 0.18 3.83
N LEU A 120 7.46 0.59 3.55
CA LEU A 120 6.59 1.22 4.54
C LEU A 120 6.35 0.29 5.73
N ALA A 121 6.08 -1.00 5.50
CA ALA A 121 5.87 -1.99 6.54
C ALA A 121 7.08 -2.12 7.47
N HIS A 122 8.30 -2.06 6.93
CA HIS A 122 9.52 -2.05 7.74
C HIS A 122 9.71 -0.76 8.54
N GLU A 123 9.43 0.39 7.91
CA GLU A 123 9.49 1.71 8.56
C GLU A 123 8.51 1.79 9.74
N ILE A 124 7.25 1.41 9.51
CA ILE A 124 6.21 1.41 10.54
C ILE A 124 6.22 0.14 11.38
N GLY A 125 7.19 -0.76 11.21
CA GLY A 125 7.38 -1.96 12.03
C GLY A 125 6.17 -2.88 12.11
N LEU A 126 5.61 -3.28 10.97
CA LEU A 126 4.59 -4.33 10.90
C LEU A 126 5.19 -5.71 11.17
N SER A 127 4.43 -6.59 11.82
CA SER A 127 4.78 -8.01 11.82
C SER A 127 4.47 -8.65 10.45
N PRO A 128 5.09 -9.81 10.11
CA PRO A 128 4.75 -10.58 8.92
C PRO A 128 3.26 -10.90 8.83
N GLU A 129 2.60 -11.17 9.96
CA GLU A 129 1.17 -11.44 10.00
C GLU A 129 0.34 -10.20 9.63
N GLN A 130 0.71 -9.02 10.16
CA GLN A 130 0.04 -7.76 9.82
C GLN A 130 0.26 -7.40 8.34
N TYR A 131 1.48 -7.57 7.84
CA TYR A 131 1.82 -7.41 6.42
C TYR A 131 0.92 -8.31 5.57
N ASN A 132 0.89 -9.61 5.86
CA ASN A 132 0.09 -10.60 5.14
C ASN A 132 -1.40 -10.28 5.17
N LYS A 133 -1.92 -9.80 6.30
CA LYS A 133 -3.33 -9.39 6.41
C LYS A 133 -3.66 -8.23 5.45
N VAL A 134 -2.80 -7.21 5.38
CA VAL A 134 -3.03 -6.06 4.49
C VAL A 134 -2.94 -6.47 3.02
N VAL A 135 -1.90 -7.22 2.65
CA VAL A 135 -1.74 -7.72 1.28
C VAL A 135 -2.90 -8.64 0.91
N SER A 136 -3.38 -9.48 1.84
CA SER A 136 -4.55 -10.35 1.61
C SER A 136 -5.82 -9.55 1.30
N LEU A 137 -6.06 -8.43 1.98
CA LEU A 137 -7.22 -7.57 1.71
C LEU A 137 -7.16 -6.96 0.31
N TYR A 138 -5.96 -6.51 -0.09
CA TYR A 138 -5.72 -6.00 -1.44
C TYR A 138 -5.97 -7.08 -2.50
N VAL A 139 -5.34 -8.25 -2.34
CA VAL A 139 -5.51 -9.39 -3.24
C VAL A 139 -6.98 -9.82 -3.32
N ALA A 140 -7.68 -9.91 -2.18
CA ALA A 140 -9.09 -10.28 -2.16
C ALA A 140 -9.96 -9.28 -2.94
N ASN A 141 -9.68 -7.98 -2.84
CA ASN A 141 -10.37 -6.95 -3.61
C ASN A 141 -10.12 -7.07 -5.11
N GLU A 142 -8.86 -7.23 -5.53
CA GLU A 142 -8.51 -7.44 -6.94
C GLU A 142 -9.19 -8.69 -7.52
N MET A 143 -9.19 -9.78 -6.75
CA MET A 143 -9.86 -11.02 -7.12
C MET A 143 -11.38 -10.86 -7.21
N ALA A 144 -11.99 -10.06 -6.34
CA ALA A 144 -13.43 -9.77 -6.39
C ALA A 144 -13.83 -8.88 -7.58
N MET A 145 -12.90 -8.08 -8.10
CA MET A 145 -13.10 -7.28 -9.32
C MET A 145 -12.88 -8.08 -10.59
N MET A 146 -12.18 -9.21 -10.54
CA MET A 146 -12.02 -10.08 -11.69
C MET A 146 -13.35 -10.75 -12.07
N PRO A 147 -13.66 -10.86 -13.38
CA PRO A 147 -14.84 -11.58 -13.82
C PRO A 147 -14.81 -13.05 -13.36
N ASP A 148 -15.87 -13.49 -12.69
CA ASP A 148 -16.04 -14.89 -12.35
C ASP A 148 -16.24 -15.69 -13.64
N LYS A 149 -15.20 -16.41 -14.07
CA LYS A 149 -15.21 -17.19 -15.32
C LYS A 149 -16.37 -18.18 -15.38
N LYS A 150 -16.80 -18.77 -14.26
CA LYS A 150 -17.94 -19.69 -14.24
C LYS A 150 -19.24 -18.92 -14.47
N ALA A 151 -19.41 -17.77 -13.81
CA ALA A 151 -20.57 -16.91 -14.02
C ALA A 151 -20.61 -16.33 -15.45
N GLU A 152 -19.47 -15.88 -15.98
CA GLU A 152 -19.34 -15.35 -17.35
C GLU A 152 -19.61 -16.42 -18.41
N ALA A 153 -19.10 -17.64 -18.21
CA ALA A 153 -19.41 -18.77 -19.10
C ALA A 153 -20.90 -19.16 -19.02
N ALA A 154 -21.53 -19.09 -17.85
CA ALA A 154 -22.96 -19.38 -17.69
C ALA A 154 -23.85 -18.44 -18.52
N LYS A 155 -23.45 -17.17 -18.71
CA LYS A 155 -24.15 -16.21 -19.61
C LYS A 155 -24.22 -16.72 -21.06
N LEU A 156 -23.29 -17.58 -21.48
CA LEU A 156 -23.21 -18.14 -22.82
C LEU A 156 -23.98 -19.46 -23.00
N GLY A 157 -24.56 -20.01 -21.93
CA GLY A 157 -25.33 -21.26 -21.95
C GLY A 157 -24.48 -22.52 -22.14
N GLU A 158 -25.12 -23.66 -22.42
CA GLU A 158 -24.47 -24.99 -22.46
C GLU A 158 -23.32 -25.08 -23.48
N ASN A 159 -23.34 -24.26 -24.54
CA ASN A 159 -22.32 -24.22 -25.57
C ASN A 159 -21.26 -23.13 -25.36
N ALA A 160 -21.08 -22.63 -24.13
CA ALA A 160 -20.16 -21.53 -23.80
C ALA A 160 -18.76 -21.74 -24.40
N GLN A 161 -18.19 -22.93 -24.20
CA GLN A 161 -16.84 -23.25 -24.66
C GLN A 161 -16.72 -23.19 -26.18
N ALA A 162 -17.65 -23.82 -26.91
CA ALA A 162 -17.67 -23.80 -28.38
C ALA A 162 -17.87 -22.39 -28.94
N ARG A 163 -18.66 -21.55 -28.26
CA ARG A 163 -18.89 -20.14 -28.61
C ARG A 163 -17.62 -19.30 -28.45
N ILE A 164 -16.93 -19.46 -27.31
CA ILE A 164 -15.64 -18.81 -27.04
C ILE A 164 -14.61 -19.22 -28.10
N GLU A 165 -14.48 -20.51 -28.38
CA GLU A 165 -13.55 -21.04 -29.39
C GLU A 165 -13.85 -20.53 -30.80
N ARG A 166 -15.13 -20.40 -31.16
CA ARG A 166 -15.53 -19.83 -32.45
C ARG A 166 -15.09 -18.37 -32.57
N VAL A 167 -15.33 -17.55 -31.53
CA VAL A 167 -14.89 -16.15 -31.52
C VAL A 167 -13.38 -16.04 -31.60
N ASP A 168 -12.65 -16.87 -30.85
CA ASP A 168 -11.19 -16.94 -30.87
C ASP A 168 -10.65 -17.26 -32.27
N MET A 169 -11.14 -18.34 -32.90
CA MET A 169 -10.72 -18.77 -34.23
C MET A 169 -11.03 -17.73 -35.30
N TRP A 170 -12.25 -17.16 -35.29
CA TRP A 170 -12.62 -16.12 -36.25
C TRP A 170 -11.73 -14.88 -36.07
N SER A 171 -11.47 -14.48 -34.84
CA SER A 171 -10.66 -13.29 -34.56
C SER A 171 -9.22 -13.46 -35.02
N LYS A 172 -8.61 -14.62 -34.79
CA LYS A 172 -7.26 -14.94 -35.31
C LYS A 172 -7.21 -14.96 -36.83
N ALA A 173 -8.29 -15.39 -37.48
CA ALA A 173 -8.35 -15.47 -38.94
C ALA A 173 -8.61 -14.11 -39.62
N ASN A 174 -9.25 -13.16 -38.93
CA ASN A 174 -9.76 -11.92 -39.54
C ASN A 174 -9.12 -10.64 -38.99
N LEU A 175 -8.45 -10.69 -37.84
CA LEU A 175 -7.75 -9.54 -37.24
C LEU A 175 -6.24 -9.69 -37.40
N SER A 176 -5.53 -8.55 -37.43
CA SER A 176 -4.08 -8.57 -37.27
C SER A 176 -3.70 -9.00 -35.86
N GLU A 177 -2.48 -9.50 -35.66
CA GLU A 177 -1.98 -9.94 -34.35
C GLU A 177 -2.10 -8.84 -33.28
N ASN A 178 -1.79 -7.59 -33.65
CA ASN A 178 -1.94 -6.44 -32.76
C ASN A 178 -3.41 -6.17 -32.40
N ALA A 179 -4.33 -6.27 -33.36
CA ALA A 179 -5.76 -6.03 -33.13
C ALA A 179 -6.39 -7.17 -32.32
N TYR A 180 -6.02 -8.42 -32.60
CA TYR A 180 -6.41 -9.58 -31.81
C TYR A 180 -5.96 -9.39 -30.35
N THR A 181 -4.69 -9.07 -30.13
CA THR A 181 -4.14 -8.90 -28.77
C THR A 181 -4.82 -7.75 -28.02
N ALA A 182 -5.06 -6.62 -28.69
CA ALA A 182 -5.66 -5.44 -28.08
C ALA A 182 -7.15 -5.62 -27.71
N VAL A 183 -7.90 -6.43 -28.46
CA VAL A 183 -9.35 -6.52 -28.33
C VAL A 183 -9.80 -7.87 -27.76
N VAL A 184 -9.28 -8.97 -28.29
CA VAL A 184 -9.73 -10.34 -27.97
C VAL A 184 -8.82 -11.01 -26.96
N GLY A 185 -7.52 -10.72 -26.99
CA GLY A 185 -6.53 -11.29 -26.06
C GLY A 185 -6.77 -10.93 -24.59
N GLN A 186 -7.55 -9.86 -24.32
CA GLN A 186 -7.92 -9.40 -22.98
C GLN A 186 -9.40 -9.69 -22.64
N ALA A 187 -10.12 -10.39 -23.53
CA ALA A 187 -11.54 -10.63 -23.37
C ALA A 187 -11.81 -11.69 -22.30
N THR A 188 -12.60 -11.31 -21.29
CA THR A 188 -12.90 -12.16 -20.14
C THR A 188 -14.39 -12.23 -19.79
N SER A 189 -15.25 -11.46 -20.47
CA SER A 189 -16.69 -11.41 -20.21
C SER A 189 -17.54 -12.16 -21.23
N GLY A 190 -18.66 -12.70 -20.77
CA GLY A 190 -19.68 -13.30 -21.63
C GLY A 190 -20.35 -12.26 -22.54
N GLU A 191 -20.56 -11.02 -22.08
CA GLU A 191 -21.08 -9.96 -22.94
C GLU A 191 -20.14 -9.62 -24.10
N PHE A 192 -18.82 -9.66 -23.88
CA PHE A 192 -17.86 -9.46 -24.95
C PHE A 192 -17.99 -10.54 -26.03
N ILE A 193 -18.11 -11.81 -25.63
CA ILE A 193 -18.29 -12.91 -26.58
C ILE A 193 -19.59 -12.73 -27.37
N MET A 194 -20.69 -12.33 -26.73
CA MET A 194 -21.95 -12.03 -27.42
C MET A 194 -21.83 -10.87 -28.42
N ALA A 195 -21.14 -9.79 -28.04
CA ALA A 195 -20.89 -8.66 -28.93
C ALA A 195 -20.04 -9.05 -30.14
N MET A 196 -19.01 -9.88 -29.94
CA MET A 196 -18.19 -10.41 -31.03
C MET A 196 -18.98 -11.32 -31.95
N GLU A 197 -19.86 -12.17 -31.41
CA GLU A 197 -20.75 -13.00 -32.23
C GLU A 197 -21.68 -12.15 -33.09
N GLU A 198 -22.24 -11.05 -32.55
CA GLU A 198 -23.04 -10.11 -33.35
C GLU A 198 -22.21 -9.46 -34.48
N LEU A 199 -20.96 -9.08 -34.21
CA LEU A 199 -20.04 -8.56 -35.23
C LEU A 199 -19.71 -9.62 -36.29
N ILE A 200 -19.48 -10.86 -35.88
CA ILE A 200 -19.23 -12.00 -36.79
C ILE A 200 -20.44 -12.21 -37.69
N ASP A 201 -21.66 -12.21 -37.14
CA ASP A 201 -22.90 -12.41 -37.91
C ASP A 201 -23.11 -11.27 -38.92
N LYS A 202 -22.88 -10.01 -38.50
CA LYS A 202 -22.99 -8.86 -39.41
C LYS A 202 -21.93 -8.85 -40.51
N THR A 203 -20.71 -9.29 -40.21
CA THR A 203 -19.59 -9.30 -41.18
C THR A 203 -19.59 -10.54 -42.07
N SER A 204 -20.12 -11.65 -41.60
CA SER A 204 -20.29 -12.89 -42.38
C SER A 204 -21.51 -12.83 -43.31
N GLY A 205 -22.54 -12.06 -42.96
CA GLY A 205 -23.69 -11.76 -43.81
C GLY A 205 -23.50 -10.56 -44.76
N ALA A 206 -22.53 -9.69 -44.49
CA ALA A 206 -22.19 -8.58 -45.38
C ALA A 206 -21.12 -9.03 -46.39
N THR A 207 -21.56 -9.55 -47.55
CA THR A 207 -20.90 -9.09 -48.77
C THR A 207 -21.11 -7.58 -48.80
N LEU A 208 -20.09 -6.83 -48.37
CA LEU A 208 -19.98 -5.42 -48.68
C LEU A 208 -19.97 -5.31 -50.20
N ASP A 209 -21.15 -5.13 -50.79
CA ASP A 209 -21.28 -4.60 -52.13
C ASP A 209 -20.76 -3.16 -52.07
N GLY A 210 -19.48 -3.01 -52.40
CA GLY A 210 -18.81 -1.73 -52.44
C GLY A 210 -17.38 -1.77 -51.92
N GLY A 211 -16.44 -2.15 -52.79
CA GLY A 211 -15.05 -1.72 -52.70
C GLY A 211 -14.04 -2.82 -52.41
N ASP A 212 -13.45 -3.29 -53.50
CA ASP A 212 -12.16 -3.95 -53.69
C ASP A 212 -11.21 -4.22 -52.50
N GLU A 213 -10.58 -5.39 -52.63
CA GLU A 213 -9.38 -5.90 -51.96
C GLU A 213 -9.54 -6.42 -50.52
N LYS A 214 -9.83 -7.72 -50.44
CA LYS A 214 -9.26 -8.59 -49.41
C LYS A 214 -7.74 -8.38 -49.40
N LYS A 215 -7.23 -7.53 -48.50
CA LYS A 215 -5.81 -7.50 -48.16
C LYS A 215 -5.46 -8.81 -47.47
N GLN A 216 -5.07 -9.81 -48.27
CA GLN A 216 -4.23 -10.89 -47.78
C GLN A 216 -3.01 -10.24 -47.13
N GLY A 217 -2.64 -10.70 -45.94
CA GLY A 217 -1.47 -10.20 -45.20
C GLY A 217 -0.26 -10.06 -46.13
N ALA A 218 0.53 -9.01 -45.90
CA ALA A 218 1.71 -8.74 -46.72
C ALA A 218 2.63 -9.97 -46.73
N LEU A 219 2.84 -10.54 -47.92
CA LEU A 219 3.72 -11.69 -48.11
C LEU A 219 5.16 -11.29 -47.75
N THR A 220 5.83 -12.12 -46.97
CA THR A 220 7.23 -11.91 -46.61
C THR A 220 8.16 -12.17 -47.80
N LEU A 221 9.39 -11.63 -47.76
CA LEU A 221 10.38 -11.84 -48.81
C LEU A 221 10.68 -13.33 -49.04
N GLU A 222 10.73 -14.12 -47.97
CA GLU A 222 11.01 -15.56 -48.02
C GLU A 222 9.87 -16.35 -48.68
N GLU A 223 8.62 -15.98 -48.39
CA GLU A 223 7.44 -16.57 -49.03
C GLU A 223 7.39 -16.22 -50.52
N LEU A 224 7.67 -14.97 -50.89
CA LEU A 224 7.71 -14.54 -52.29
C LEU A 224 8.81 -15.24 -53.09
N GLN A 225 10.00 -15.43 -52.51
CA GLN A 225 11.08 -16.21 -53.12
C GLN A 225 10.71 -17.69 -53.28
N THR A 226 9.94 -18.24 -52.34
CA THR A 226 9.41 -19.60 -52.44
C THR A 226 8.36 -19.69 -53.54
N MET A 227 7.49 -18.69 -53.67
CA MET A 227 6.49 -18.62 -54.73
C MET A 227 7.11 -18.51 -56.13
N GLN A 228 8.27 -17.86 -56.28
CA GLN A 228 9.01 -17.82 -57.56
C GLN A 228 9.53 -19.20 -58.01
N LYS A 229 9.75 -20.12 -57.07
CA LYS A 229 10.20 -21.50 -57.36
C LYS A 229 9.04 -22.41 -57.77
N ASP A 230 7.80 -21.97 -57.63
CA ASP A 230 6.62 -22.74 -58.00
C ASP A 230 6.51 -22.89 -59.54
N PRO A 231 6.19 -24.08 -60.07
CA PRO A 231 5.95 -24.27 -61.50
C PRO A 231 4.96 -23.27 -62.11
N ARG A 232 3.97 -22.80 -61.33
CA ARG A 232 2.99 -21.79 -61.75
C ARG A 232 3.59 -20.41 -62.04
N TYR A 233 4.79 -20.15 -61.56
CA TYR A 233 5.55 -18.94 -61.86
C TYR A 233 6.57 -19.14 -63.00
N ARG A 234 7.32 -20.26 -62.98
CA ARG A 234 8.52 -20.46 -63.82
C ARG A 234 8.37 -21.38 -65.03
N ASP A 235 7.37 -22.26 -65.08
CA ASP A 235 7.20 -23.20 -66.19
C ASP A 235 6.21 -22.63 -67.23
N PRO A 236 6.65 -22.32 -68.47
CA PRO A 236 5.78 -21.77 -69.51
C PRO A 236 4.53 -22.61 -69.82
N ARG A 237 4.54 -23.92 -69.54
CA ARG A 237 3.41 -24.82 -69.80
C ARG A 237 2.35 -24.82 -68.68
N HIS A 238 2.73 -24.39 -67.48
CA HIS A 238 1.87 -24.40 -66.28
C HIS A 238 1.76 -23.01 -65.65
N ARG A 239 2.21 -21.96 -66.36
CA ARG A 239 2.26 -20.59 -65.87
C ARG A 239 0.85 -20.03 -65.70
N GLU A 240 0.56 -19.53 -64.50
CA GLU A 240 -0.71 -18.89 -64.19
C GLU A 240 -0.51 -17.38 -64.06
N ASP A 241 -1.12 -16.59 -64.95
CA ASP A 241 -0.93 -15.13 -64.99
C ASP A 241 -1.36 -14.44 -63.70
N ALA A 242 -2.41 -14.95 -63.03
CA ALA A 242 -2.86 -14.43 -61.74
C ALA A 242 -1.83 -14.69 -60.63
N TYR A 243 -1.18 -15.85 -60.66
CA TYR A 243 -0.15 -16.21 -59.68
C TYR A 243 1.11 -15.35 -59.86
N VAL A 244 1.53 -15.13 -61.11
CA VAL A 244 2.66 -14.26 -61.44
C VAL A 244 2.42 -12.83 -60.97
N LYS A 245 1.26 -12.24 -61.29
CA LYS A 245 0.90 -10.88 -60.87
C LYS A 245 0.91 -10.72 -59.36
N ARG A 246 0.45 -11.74 -58.61
CA ARG A 246 0.47 -11.74 -57.15
C ARG A 246 1.89 -11.73 -56.57
N VAL A 247 2.80 -12.50 -57.17
CA VAL A 247 4.22 -12.53 -56.77
C VAL A 247 4.89 -11.19 -57.08
N GLU A 248 4.68 -10.64 -58.27
CA GLU A 248 5.24 -9.34 -58.68
C GLU A 248 4.72 -8.18 -57.82
N ALA A 249 3.42 -8.15 -57.53
CA ALA A 249 2.82 -7.15 -56.63
C ALA A 249 3.38 -7.25 -55.21
N GLY A 250 3.62 -8.47 -54.72
CA GLY A 250 4.26 -8.69 -53.41
C GLY A 250 5.68 -8.15 -53.34
N PHE A 251 6.50 -8.34 -54.38
CA PHE A 251 7.85 -7.77 -54.42
C PHE A 251 7.83 -6.24 -54.54
N ALA A 252 6.93 -5.68 -55.35
CA ALA A 252 6.80 -4.23 -55.49
C ALA A 252 6.42 -3.57 -54.16
N ALA A 253 5.53 -4.19 -53.38
CA ALA A 253 5.10 -3.71 -52.08
C ALA A 253 6.19 -3.74 -51.00
N LEU A 254 7.23 -4.59 -51.15
CA LEU A 254 8.40 -4.61 -50.24
C LEU A 254 9.47 -3.57 -50.58
N THR A 255 9.35 -2.89 -51.73
CA THR A 255 10.30 -1.88 -52.21
C THR A 255 9.80 -0.44 -52.07
N GLN A 256 8.58 -0.24 -51.57
CA GLN A 256 8.03 1.05 -51.16
C GLN A 256 8.23 1.27 -49.66
#